data_AF-A0A7S2MF45-F1
#
_entry.id   AF-A0A7S2MF45-F1
#
_cell.length_a   1.000
_cell.length_b   1.000
_cell.length_c   1.000
_cell.angle_alpha   90.00
_cell.angle_beta   90.00
_cell.angle_gamma   90.00
#
_symmetry.space_group_name_H-M   'P 1'
#
loop_
_entity.id
_entity.type
_entity.pdbx_description
1 polymer ?
#
loop_
_entity_poly.entity_id
_entity_poly.type
_entity_poly.pdbx_seq_one_letter_code
_entity_poly.pdbx_strand_id
1 'polypeptide(L)'
;MALAMASAFITVVAILIHTGSPWLTLMGLLQIILSFPLAYFFYRFVLQLEFFPFLNFIGVFVVFALGADDVFVAVDKWKNARLEMKDKTTEEIAAYALPDAAGAMLLTTFTTAAAFFATTICPIAALWCFAVFC
;
A
#
# COMPACT_ATOMS: atom_id res chain seq x y z
N MET A 1 9.17 -4.32 -19.65
CA MET A 1 9.54 -5.28 -18.59
C MET A 1 10.79 -4.86 -17.82
N ALA A 2 11.92 -4.53 -18.48
CA ALA A 2 13.14 -4.09 -17.78
C ALA A 2 12.94 -2.90 -16.83
N LEU A 3 12.21 -1.86 -17.25
CA LEU A 3 11.91 -0.68 -16.43
C LEU A 3 11.06 -1.01 -15.18
N ALA A 4 10.11 -1.93 -15.31
CA ALA A 4 9.26 -2.35 -14.19
C ALA A 4 10.06 -3.17 -13.16
N MET A 5 10.92 -4.08 -13.63
CA MET A 5 11.82 -4.84 -12.75
C MET A 5 12.83 -3.92 -12.05
N ALA A 6 13.37 -2.92 -12.76
CA ALA A 6 14.26 -1.94 -12.17
C ALA A 6 13.55 -1.09 -11.10
N SER A 7 12.34 -0.61 -11.37
CA SER A 7 11.54 0.14 -10.40
C SER A 7 11.24 -0.69 -9.15
N ALA A 8 10.77 -1.93 -9.31
CA ALA A 8 10.51 -2.83 -8.20
C ALA A 8 11.79 -3.16 -7.40
N PHE A 9 12.93 -3.34 -8.07
CA PHE A 9 14.19 -3.56 -7.37
C PHE A 9 14.62 -2.33 -6.56
N ILE A 10 14.51 -1.13 -7.13
CA ILE A 10 14.84 0.12 -6.43
C ILE A 10 13.93 0.33 -5.22
N THR A 11 12.63 0.07 -5.32
CA THR A 11 11.71 0.22 -4.18
C THR A 11 12.02 -0.80 -3.09
N VAL A 12 12.31 -2.07 -3.44
CA VAL A 12 12.72 -3.09 -2.47
C VAL A 12 14.00 -2.68 -1.74
N VAL A 13 15.01 -2.19 -2.48
CA VAL A 13 16.28 -1.72 -1.89
C VAL A 13 16.05 -0.50 -1.01
N ALA A 14 15.22 0.45 -1.43
CA ALA A 14 14.86 1.61 -0.63
C ALA A 14 14.18 1.20 0.68
N ILE A 15 13.25 0.24 0.62
CA ILE A 15 12.60 -0.29 1.82
C ILE A 15 13.58 -1.01 2.72
N LEU A 16 14.48 -1.82 2.15
CA LEU A 16 15.48 -2.53 2.94
C LEU A 16 16.41 -1.56 3.69
N ILE A 17 16.90 -0.52 3.01
CA ILE A 17 17.77 0.51 3.60
C ILE A 17 17.03 1.29 4.68
N HIS A 18 15.79 1.71 4.39
CA HIS A 18 15.00 2.51 5.31
C HIS A 18 14.60 1.70 6.55
N THR A 19 14.11 0.48 6.37
CA THR A 19 13.67 -0.36 7.48
C THR A 19 14.83 -0.87 8.33
N GLY A 20 15.95 -1.26 7.71
CA GLY A 20 17.12 -1.82 8.38
C GLY A 20 16.95 -3.27 8.85
N SER A 21 15.85 -3.93 8.44
CA SER A 21 15.57 -5.34 8.76
C SER A 21 14.98 -6.05 7.54
N PRO A 22 15.63 -7.11 7.02
CA PRO A 22 15.14 -7.84 5.86
C PRO A 22 13.83 -8.58 6.12
N TRP A 23 13.55 -8.96 7.37
CA TRP A 23 12.30 -9.62 7.73
C TRP A 23 11.10 -8.67 7.57
N LEU A 24 11.23 -7.43 8.05
CA LEU A 24 10.15 -6.46 7.97
C LEU A 24 9.91 -6.00 6.53
N THR A 25 10.98 -5.87 5.74
CA THR A 25 10.87 -5.64 4.29
C THR A 25 10.14 -6.78 3.58
N LEU A 26 10.46 -8.04 3.91
CA LEU A 26 9.78 -9.20 3.32
C LEU A 26 8.28 -9.22 3.66
N MET A 27 7.92 -8.96 4.92
CA MET A 27 6.51 -8.91 5.34
C MET A 27 5.75 -7.76 4.67
N GLY A 28 6.36 -6.57 4.55
CA GLY A 28 5.77 -5.44 3.83
C GLY A 28 5.53 -5.76 2.35
N LEU A 29 6.52 -6.34 1.67
CA LEU A 29 6.37 -6.75 0.26
C LEU A 29 5.30 -7.83 0.08
N LEU A 30 5.23 -8.80 1.01
CA LEU A 30 4.18 -9.82 1.00
C LEU A 30 2.79 -9.18 1.10
N GLN A 31 2.63 -8.20 2.00
CA GLN A 31 1.36 -7.47 2.17
C GLN A 31 0.95 -6.71 0.90
N ILE A 32 1.89 -6.03 0.23
CA ILE A 32 1.64 -5.35 -1.05
C ILE A 32 1.27 -6.34 -2.15
N ILE A 33 1.98 -7.48 -2.25
CA ILE A 33 1.70 -8.48 -3.29
C ILE A 33 0.34 -9.16 -3.06
N LEU A 34 -0.03 -9.42 -1.81
CA LEU A 34 -1.31 -10.07 -1.47
C LEU A 34 -2.53 -9.15 -1.63
N SER A 35 -2.35 -7.83 -1.61
CA SER A 35 -3.47 -6.89 -1.81
C SER A 35 -4.05 -6.98 -3.23
N PHE A 36 -3.23 -7.24 -4.24
CA PHE A 36 -3.67 -7.28 -5.64
C PHE A 36 -4.58 -8.50 -5.96
N PRO A 37 -4.22 -9.76 -5.62
CA PRO A 37 -5.14 -10.89 -5.76
C PRO A 37 -6.42 -10.72 -4.95
N LEU A 38 -6.34 -10.10 -3.77
CA LEU A 38 -7.51 -9.81 -2.95
C LEU A 38 -8.44 -8.80 -3.66
N ALA A 39 -7.90 -7.71 -4.19
CA ALA A 39 -8.66 -6.74 -4.98
C ALA A 39 -9.30 -7.40 -6.22
N TYR A 40 -8.55 -8.26 -6.92
CA TYR A 40 -9.07 -9.02 -8.06
C TYR A 40 -10.20 -9.97 -7.66
N PHE A 41 -10.11 -10.60 -6.49
CA PHE A 41 -11.18 -11.45 -5.98
C PHE A 41 -12.48 -10.67 -5.79
N PHE A 42 -12.43 -9.51 -5.12
CA PHE A 42 -13.61 -8.64 -4.97
C PHE A 42 -14.14 -8.14 -6.32
N TYR A 43 -13.25 -7.73 -7.21
CA TYR A 43 -13.59 -7.27 -8.56
C TYR A 43 -14.35 -8.32 -9.37
N ARG A 44 -13.83 -9.55 -9.44
CA ARG A 44 -14.38 -10.60 -10.30
C ARG A 44 -15.55 -11.35 -9.65
N PHE A 45 -15.47 -11.69 -8.36
CA PHE A 45 -16.44 -12.58 -7.72
C PHE A 45 -17.54 -11.83 -6.97
N VAL A 46 -17.23 -10.68 -6.38
CA VAL A 46 -18.22 -9.91 -5.59
C VAL A 46 -18.94 -8.89 -6.49
N LEU A 47 -18.20 -8.11 -7.27
CA LEU A 47 -18.76 -7.10 -8.19
C LEU A 47 -19.15 -7.67 -9.57
N GLN A 48 -18.81 -8.93 -9.85
CA GLN A 48 -19.15 -9.65 -11.08
C GLN A 48 -18.71 -8.95 -12.38
N LEU A 49 -17.62 -8.17 -12.32
CA LEU A 49 -17.09 -7.47 -13.48
C LEU A 49 -16.23 -8.43 -14.32
N GLU A 50 -16.67 -8.72 -15.55
CA GLU A 50 -15.98 -9.65 -16.45
C GLU A 50 -14.90 -8.97 -17.30
N PHE A 51 -15.09 -7.67 -17.55
CA PHE A 51 -14.23 -6.89 -18.43
C PHE A 51 -13.03 -6.32 -17.68
N PHE A 52 -11.85 -6.91 -17.84
CA PHE A 52 -10.61 -6.42 -17.21
C PHE A 52 -9.75 -5.63 -18.22
N PRO A 53 -9.82 -4.29 -18.26
CA PRO A 53 -9.05 -3.50 -19.20
C PRO A 53 -7.55 -3.54 -18.88
N PHE A 54 -6.71 -3.40 -19.90
CA PHE A 54 -5.25 -3.29 -19.73
C PHE A 54 -4.85 -2.17 -18.76
N LEU A 55 -5.68 -1.13 -18.64
CA LEU A 55 -5.47 -0.02 -17.71
C LEU A 55 -5.34 -0.49 -16.25
N ASN A 56 -6.00 -1.58 -15.85
CA ASN A 56 -5.91 -2.13 -14.49
C ASN A 56 -4.50 -2.60 -14.12
N PHE A 57 -3.64 -2.92 -15.11
CA PHE A 57 -2.23 -3.21 -14.83
C PHE A 57 -1.45 -2.00 -14.31
N ILE A 58 -1.90 -0.77 -14.58
CA ILE A 58 -1.32 0.44 -13.97
C ILE A 58 -1.56 0.45 -12.46
N GLY A 59 -2.67 -0.14 -12.00
CA GLY A 59 -2.99 -0.31 -10.57
C GLY A 59 -1.90 -1.06 -9.79
N VAL A 60 -1.14 -1.95 -10.46
CA VAL A 60 0.03 -2.62 -9.84
C VAL A 60 1.08 -1.59 -9.43
N PHE A 61 1.38 -0.60 -10.27
CA PHE A 61 2.36 0.43 -9.93
C PHE A 61 1.85 1.35 -8.82
N VAL A 62 0.55 1.66 -8.84
CA VAL A 62 -0.10 2.48 -7.82
C VAL A 62 -0.01 1.80 -6.45
N VAL A 63 -0.39 0.52 -6.35
CA VAL A 63 -0.37 -0.19 -5.06
C VAL A 63 1.05 -0.41 -4.53
N PHE A 64 2.04 -0.60 -5.42
CA PHE A 64 3.44 -0.68 -5.00
C PHE A 64 3.95 0.65 -4.44
N ALA A 65 3.59 1.78 -5.06
CA ALA A 65 4.00 3.10 -4.61
C ALA A 65 3.35 3.46 -3.26
N LEU A 66 2.02 3.29 -3.15
CA LEU A 66 1.27 3.61 -1.93
C LEU A 66 1.59 2.64 -0.78
N GLY A 67 1.66 1.34 -1.05
CA GLY A 67 1.95 0.35 -0.02
C GLY A 67 3.36 0.45 0.54
N ALA A 68 4.35 0.88 -0.26
CA ALA A 68 5.69 1.16 0.24
C ALA A 68 5.72 2.40 1.16
N ASP A 69 4.94 3.43 0.86
CA ASP A 69 4.81 4.64 1.68
C ASP A 69 4.26 4.31 3.09
N ASP A 70 3.23 3.47 3.17
CA ASP A 70 2.66 3.02 4.45
C ASP A 70 3.69 2.27 5.31
N VAL A 71 4.52 1.42 4.70
CA VAL A 71 5.61 0.73 5.40
C VAL A 71 6.62 1.74 5.98
N PHE A 72 6.92 2.82 5.27
CA PHE A 72 7.81 3.88 5.77
C PHE A 72 7.19 4.64 6.94
N VAL A 73 5.94 5.07 6.80
CA VAL A 73 5.22 5.78 7.87
C VAL A 73 5.16 4.94 9.14
N ALA A 74 4.81 3.66 9.04
CA ALA A 74 4.74 2.76 10.18
C ALA A 74 6.10 2.57 10.87
N VAL A 75 7.17 2.39 10.09
CA VAL A 75 8.53 2.17 10.62
C VAL A 75 9.11 3.44 11.23
N ASP A 76 8.91 4.61 10.62
CA ASP A 76 9.40 5.87 11.15
C ASP A 76 8.70 6.25 12.46
N LYS A 77 7.37 6.10 12.52
CA LYS A 77 6.61 6.32 13.76
C LYS A 77 7.08 5.40 14.88
N TRP A 78 7.33 4.12 14.57
CA TRP A 78 7.88 3.17 15.51
C TRP A 78 9.28 3.58 16.01
N LYS A 79 10.19 3.92 15.09
CA LYS A 79 11.57 4.31 15.44
C LYS A 79 11.59 5.58 16.28
N ASN A 80 10.78 6.57 15.94
CA ASN A 80 10.66 7.81 16.70
C ASN A 80 10.13 7.56 18.11
N ALA A 81 9.06 6.76 18.25
CA ALA A 81 8.54 6.40 19.57
C ALA A 81 9.56 5.60 20.41
N ARG A 82 10.36 4.73 19.78
CA ARG A 82 11.44 4.00 20.48
C ARG A 82 12.57 4.91 20.95
N LEU A 83 12.84 6.01 20.24
CA LEU A 83 13.84 7.01 20.63
C LEU A 83 13.34 7.91 21.77
N GLU A 84 12.06 8.26 21.78
CA GLU A 84 11.43 9.06 22.83
C GLU A 84 11.20 8.27 24.13
N MET A 85 10.81 7.00 24.03
CA MET A 85 10.43 6.15 25.17
C MET A 85 11.38 4.95 25.34
N LYS A 86 12.66 5.23 25.60
CA LYS A 86 13.72 4.20 25.66
C LYS A 86 13.53 3.15 26.75
N ASP A 87 12.91 3.52 27.87
CA ASP A 87 12.77 2.68 29.06
C ASP A 87 11.48 1.84 29.07
N LYS A 88 10.60 2.04 28.09
CA LYS A 88 9.32 1.34 28.02
C LYS A 88 9.43 0.00 27.31
N THR A 89 8.49 -0.89 27.64
CA THR A 89 8.38 -2.19 26.98
C THR A 89 7.98 -2.04 25.52
N THR A 90 8.24 -3.08 24.72
CA THR A 90 7.96 -3.03 23.29
C THR A 90 6.46 -2.97 23.02
N GLU A 91 5.63 -3.59 23.89
CA GLU A 91 4.17 -3.51 23.81
C GLU A 91 3.65 -2.09 24.05
N GLU A 92 4.20 -1.37 25.03
CA GLU A 92 3.79 0.00 25.33
C GLU A 92 4.15 0.97 24.20
N ILE A 93 5.31 0.78 23.57
CA ILE A 93 5.74 1.56 22.42
C ILE A 93 4.85 1.26 21.22
N ALA A 94 4.47 -0.01 21.01
CA ALA A 94 3.53 -0.40 19.97
C ALA A 94 2.16 0.22 20.17
N ALA A 95 1.64 0.19 21.39
CA ALA A 95 0.35 0.77 21.75
C ALA A 95 0.30 2.28 21.56
N TYR A 96 1.45 2.97 21.61
CA TYR A 96 1.55 4.40 21.35
C TYR A 96 1.75 4.70 19.85
N ALA A 97 2.70 4.04 19.20
CA ALA A 97 3.13 4.38 17.84
C ALA A 97 2.19 3.87 16.75
N LEU A 98 1.64 2.65 16.90
CA LEU A 98 0.85 2.01 15.84
C LEU A 98 -0.51 2.69 15.61
N PRO A 99 -1.27 3.13 16.63
CA PRO A 99 -2.52 3.84 16.39
C PRO A 99 -2.33 5.19 15.67
N ASP A 100 -1.27 5.92 16.02
CA ASP A 100 -0.93 7.20 15.36
C ASP A 100 -0.50 6.98 13.91
N ALA A 101 0.36 5.99 13.67
CA ALA A 101 0.72 5.57 12.30
C ALA A 101 -0.53 5.14 11.51
N ALA A 102 -1.40 4.32 12.10
CA ALA A 102 -2.63 3.86 11.46
C ALA A 102 -3.58 5.01 11.10
N GLY A 103 -3.69 6.03 11.96
CA GLY A 103 -4.46 7.23 11.65
C GLY A 103 -3.94 7.98 10.43
N ALA A 104 -2.61 8.14 10.33
CA ALA A 104 -1.98 8.78 9.18
C ALA A 104 -2.16 7.96 7.88
N MET A 105 -1.90 6.66 7.92
CA MET A 105 -2.05 5.75 6.77
C MET A 105 -3.51 5.61 6.31
N LEU A 106 -4.46 5.64 7.25
CA LEU A 106 -5.89 5.59 6.92
C LEU A 106 -6.31 6.84 6.15
N LEU A 107 -5.83 8.02 6.55
CA LEU A 107 -6.16 9.27 5.88
C LEU A 107 -5.62 9.30 4.43
N THR A 108 -4.38 8.89 4.22
CA THR A 108 -3.76 8.84 2.88
C THR A 108 -4.45 7.80 1.99
N THR A 109 -4.75 6.61 2.52
CA THR A 109 -5.47 5.56 1.80
C THR A 109 -6.89 6.00 1.47
N PHE A 110 -7.62 6.59 2.43
CA PHE A 110 -8.99 7.03 2.25
C PHE A 110 -9.10 8.13 1.19
N THR A 111 -8.22 9.12 1.23
CA THR A 111 -8.21 10.21 0.23
C THR A 111 -7.88 9.70 -1.17
N THR A 112 -6.97 8.72 -1.28
CA THR A 112 -6.63 8.08 -2.56
C THR A 112 -7.78 7.24 -3.11
N ALA A 113 -8.41 6.42 -2.26
CA ALA A 113 -9.60 5.65 -2.61
C ALA A 113 -10.74 6.59 -3.05
N ALA A 114 -10.99 7.68 -2.32
CA ALA A 114 -12.00 8.67 -2.68
C ALA A 114 -11.72 9.31 -4.06
N ALA A 115 -10.46 9.55 -4.41
CA ALA A 115 -10.09 10.06 -5.73
C ALA A 115 -10.35 9.05 -6.87
N PHE A 116 -10.04 7.76 -6.65
CA PHE A 116 -10.39 6.71 -7.60
C PHE A 116 -11.90 6.55 -7.73
N PHE A 117 -12.64 6.49 -6.62
CA PHE A 117 -14.11 6.43 -6.65
C PHE A 117 -14.74 7.66 -7.32
N ALA A 118 -14.21 8.87 -7.12
CA ALA A 118 -14.70 10.05 -7.85
C ALA A 118 -14.54 9.90 -9.38
N THR A 119 -13.54 9.14 -9.83
CA THR A 119 -13.30 8.88 -11.26
C THR A 119 -14.37 8.00 -11.89
N THR A 120 -15.17 7.26 -11.11
CA THR A 120 -16.29 6.45 -11.64
C THR A 120 -17.43 7.29 -12.22
N ILE A 121 -17.44 8.61 -12.03
CA ILE A 121 -18.40 9.52 -12.69
C ILE A 121 -18.14 9.58 -14.21
N CYS A 122 -16.94 9.24 -14.66
CA CYS A 122 -16.60 9.22 -16.08
C CYS A 122 -17.32 8.06 -16.82
N PRO A 123 -18.04 8.31 -17.92
CA PRO A 123 -18.81 7.28 -18.64
C PRO A 123 -17.96 6.34 -19.53
N ILE A 124 -16.63 6.36 -19.39
CA ILE A 124 -15.72 5.52 -20.17
C ILE A 124 -15.52 4.19 -19.44
N ALA A 125 -15.99 3.08 -20.02
CA ALA A 125 -15.99 1.75 -19.41
C ALA A 125 -14.62 1.30 -18.86
N ALA A 126 -13.53 1.59 -19.59
CA ALA A 126 -12.18 1.25 -19.16
C ALA A 126 -11.72 2.06 -17.93
N LEU A 127 -12.08 3.35 -17.84
CA LEU A 127 -11.78 4.19 -16.69
C LEU A 127 -12.63 3.82 -15.48
N TRP A 128 -13.89 3.48 -15.71
CA TRP A 128 -14.80 3.02 -14.67
C TRP A 128 -14.30 1.72 -14.03
N CYS A 129 -13.93 0.72 -14.84
CA CYS A 129 -13.39 -0.56 -14.35
C CYS A 129 -12.06 -0.39 -13.61
N PHE A 130 -11.22 0.55 -14.07
CA PHE A 130 -9.97 0.91 -13.40
C PHE A 130 -10.20 1.59 -12.05
N ALA A 131 -11.10 2.55 -12.01
CA ALA A 131 -11.47 3.27 -10.79
C ALA A 131 -12.10 2.37 -9.71
N VAL A 132 -12.81 1.32 -10.12
CA VAL A 132 -13.38 0.32 -9.19
C VAL A 132 -12.35 -0.70 -8.72
N PHE A 133 -11.31 -0.96 -9.53
CA PHE A 133 -10.28 -1.95 -9.22
C PHE A 133 -9.18 -1.41 -8.29
N CYS A 134 -8.78 -0.15 -8.49
CA CYS A 134 -7.79 0.57 -7.68
C CYS A 134 -8.37 1.05 -6.35
#